data_AF-A0A356JA28-F1
#
_entry.id   AF-A0A356JA28-F1
#
_cell.length_a   1.000
_cell.length_b   1.000
_cell.length_c   1.000
_cell.angle_alpha   90.00
_cell.angle_beta   90.00
_cell.angle_gamma   90.00
#
_symmetry.space_group_name_H-M   'P 1'
#
loop_
_entity.id
_entity.type
_entity.pdbx_description
1 polymer ?
#
loop_
_entity_poly.entity_id
_entity_poly.type
_entity_poly.pdbx_seq_one_letter_code
_entity_poly.pdbx_strand_id
1 'polypeptide(L)'
;MHTVKHEDGHESRHCIRTTHAEQNAIATAARFGIKLDGSTLYCHMTPCYTCAKMMINAGVVRVVCNMDYHAGDRSKELFEEAGIQYELVNNETQKYSDM
;
A
#
# COMPACT_ATOMS: atom_id res chain seq x y z
N MET A 1 -9.75 -10.66 -12.45
CA MET A 1 -8.42 -11.21 -12.13
C MET A 1 -7.60 -11.16 -13.39
N HIS A 2 -6.50 -10.44 -13.38
CA HIS A 2 -5.54 -10.35 -14.47
C HIS A 2 -4.32 -11.18 -14.10
N THR A 3 -3.87 -12.03 -15.01
CA THR A 3 -2.68 -12.87 -14.81
C THR A 3 -1.48 -12.18 -15.42
N VAL A 4 -0.44 -11.97 -14.62
CA VAL A 4 0.85 -11.43 -15.06
C VAL A 4 1.84 -12.59 -15.09
N LYS A 5 2.49 -12.78 -16.24
CA LYS A 5 3.62 -13.71 -16.41
C LYS A 5 4.91 -12.94 -16.21
N HIS A 6 5.74 -13.42 -15.29
CA HIS A 6 7.05 -12.82 -15.00
C HIS A 6 8.15 -13.52 -15.80
N GLU A 7 9.33 -12.89 -15.90
CA GLU A 7 10.45 -13.38 -16.72
C GLU A 7 11.00 -14.74 -16.26
N ASP A 8 10.84 -15.06 -14.98
CA ASP A 8 11.20 -16.34 -14.36
C ASP A 8 10.16 -17.45 -14.60
N GLY A 9 9.06 -17.14 -15.31
CA GLY A 9 7.98 -18.06 -15.61
C GLY A 9 6.90 -18.17 -14.53
N HIS A 10 7.00 -17.46 -13.40
CA HIS A 10 5.93 -17.47 -12.41
C HIS A 10 4.71 -16.66 -12.87
N GLU A 11 3.52 -17.08 -12.44
CA GLU A 11 2.26 -16.40 -12.72
C GLU A 11 1.68 -15.82 -11.44
N SER A 12 1.41 -14.51 -11.44
CA SER A 12 0.69 -13.86 -10.34
C SER A 12 -0.69 -13.40 -10.81
N ARG A 13 -1.71 -13.59 -9.96
CA ARG A 13 -3.09 -13.18 -10.23
C ARG A 13 -3.44 -11.96 -9.41
N HIS A 14 -3.69 -10.84 -10.08
CA HIS A 14 -4.04 -9.58 -9.44
C HIS A 14 -5.48 -9.18 -9.75
N CYS A 15 -6.20 -8.68 -8.74
CA CYS A 15 -7.48 -8.03 -8.98
C CYS A 15 -7.23 -6.59 -9.45
N ILE A 16 -7.52 -6.31 -10.73
CA ILE A 16 -7.36 -4.97 -11.32
C ILE A 16 -8.67 -4.16 -11.35
N ARG A 17 -9.77 -4.72 -10.81
CA ARG A 17 -11.10 -4.10 -10.85
C ARG A 17 -11.27 -3.06 -9.73
N THR A 18 -10.68 -3.32 -8.58
CA THR A 18 -10.90 -2.58 -7.35
C THR A 18 -9.90 -1.45 -7.21
N THR A 19 -10.38 -0.24 -6.91
CA THR A 19 -9.54 0.83 -6.38
C THR A 19 -9.20 0.52 -4.93
N HIS A 20 -7.92 0.54 -4.59
CA HIS A 20 -7.46 0.26 -3.23
C HIS A 20 -7.91 1.35 -2.24
N ALA A 21 -7.97 1.01 -0.96
CA ALA A 21 -8.43 1.95 0.07
C ALA A 21 -7.57 3.22 0.10
N GLU A 22 -6.26 3.06 -0.04
CA GLU A 22 -5.25 4.11 -0.04
C GLU A 22 -5.38 5.03 -1.25
N GLN A 23 -5.66 4.46 -2.42
CA GLN A 23 -5.94 5.21 -3.65
C GLN A 23 -7.22 6.02 -3.52
N ASN A 24 -8.29 5.43 -2.96
CA ASN A 24 -9.54 6.14 -2.72
C ASN A 24 -9.36 7.29 -1.73
N ALA A 25 -8.58 7.11 -0.67
CA ALA A 25 -8.27 8.17 0.29
C ALA A 25 -7.54 9.35 -0.39
N ILE A 26 -6.50 9.06 -1.19
CA ILE A 26 -5.74 10.08 -1.93
C ILE A 26 -6.63 10.78 -2.97
N ALA A 27 -7.41 10.02 -3.74
CA ALA A 27 -8.32 10.57 -4.75
C ALA A 27 -9.41 11.46 -4.13
N THR A 28 -9.91 11.10 -2.94
CA THR A 28 -10.88 11.89 -2.20
C THR A 28 -10.25 13.21 -1.76
N ALA A 29 -9.05 13.18 -1.18
CA ALA A 29 -8.33 14.40 -0.81
C ALA A 29 -8.11 15.32 -2.02
N ALA A 30 -7.67 14.76 -3.16
CA ALA A 30 -7.50 15.51 -4.39
C ALA A 30 -8.82 16.12 -4.90
N ARG A 31 -9.92 15.36 -4.88
CA ARG A 31 -11.26 15.82 -5.31
C ARG A 31 -11.75 17.01 -4.49
N PHE A 32 -11.44 17.04 -3.19
CA PHE A 32 -11.87 18.10 -2.27
C PHE A 32 -10.81 19.19 -2.04
N GLY A 33 -9.66 19.14 -2.72
CA GLY A 33 -8.59 20.12 -2.56
C GLY A 33 -7.90 20.07 -1.19
N ILE A 34 -7.89 18.90 -0.55
CA ILE A 34 -7.26 18.68 0.76
C ILE A 34 -5.78 18.35 0.53
N LYS A 35 -4.89 19.15 1.15
CA LYS A 35 -3.44 18.92 1.10
C LYS A 35 -3.06 17.68 1.91
N LEU A 36 -2.27 16.78 1.32
CA LEU A 36 -1.74 15.57 1.97
C LEU A 36 -0.25 15.68 2.33
N ASP A 37 0.42 16.74 1.92
CA ASP A 37 1.84 16.98 2.23
C ASP A 37 2.05 17.14 3.75
N GLY A 38 2.95 16.33 4.30
CA GLY A 38 3.20 16.20 5.74
C GLY A 38 2.22 15.29 6.48
N SER A 39 1.33 14.56 5.79
CA SER A 39 0.30 13.75 6.44
C SER A 39 0.81 12.37 6.89
N THR A 40 0.02 11.74 7.78
CA THR A 40 0.17 10.34 8.16
C THR A 40 -0.98 9.52 7.60
N LEU A 41 -0.69 8.39 6.96
CA LEU A 41 -1.70 7.47 6.45
C LEU A 41 -1.78 6.21 7.32
N TYR A 42 -2.98 5.85 7.74
CA TYR A 42 -3.27 4.63 8.48
C TYR A 42 -4.02 3.66 7.56
N CYS A 43 -3.56 2.41 7.47
CA CYS A 43 -4.22 1.38 6.68
C CYS A 43 -4.18 0.01 7.35
N HIS A 44 -5.11 -0.87 6.96
CA HIS A 44 -5.24 -2.20 7.55
C HIS A 44 -4.15 -3.16 7.07
N MET A 45 -3.85 -3.12 5.78
CA MET A 45 -2.81 -3.95 5.15
C MET A 45 -1.65 -3.08 4.70
N THR A 46 -0.45 -3.67 4.65
CA THR A 46 0.71 -3.04 4.01
C THR A 46 0.38 -2.70 2.54
N PRO A 47 0.60 -1.44 2.12
CA PRO A 47 0.16 -0.99 0.81
C PRO A 47 0.93 -1.67 -0.32
N CYS A 48 0.24 -1.91 -1.43
CA CYS A 48 0.91 -2.42 -2.62
C CYS A 48 1.87 -1.37 -3.21
N TYR A 49 2.80 -1.81 -4.05
CA TYR A 49 3.84 -0.96 -4.65
C TYR A 49 3.29 0.30 -5.34
N THR A 50 2.15 0.18 -6.03
CA THR A 50 1.49 1.33 -6.67
C THR A 50 0.94 2.32 -5.65
N CYS A 51 0.34 1.84 -4.56
CA CYS A 51 -0.17 2.70 -3.50
C CYS A 51 0.98 3.41 -2.77
N ALA A 52 2.08 2.72 -2.49
CA ALA A 52 3.27 3.30 -1.87
C ALA A 52 3.82 4.49 -2.68
N LYS A 53 3.98 4.33 -4.01
CA LYS A 53 4.37 5.44 -4.90
C LYS A 53 3.41 6.63 -4.85
N MET A 54 2.11 6.36 -4.81
CA MET A 54 1.10 7.42 -4.71
C MET A 54 1.19 8.16 -3.38
N MET A 55 1.43 7.46 -2.27
CA MET A 55 1.61 8.08 -0.95
C MET A 55 2.81 9.02 -0.93
N ILE A 56 3.95 8.57 -1.45
CA ILE A 56 5.19 9.36 -1.55
C ILE A 56 4.94 10.63 -2.37
N ASN A 57 4.35 10.48 -3.56
CA ASN A 57 4.06 11.62 -4.44
C ASN A 57 3.01 12.58 -3.86
N ALA A 58 2.11 12.09 -3.00
CA ALA A 58 1.13 12.92 -2.30
C ALA A 58 1.72 13.68 -1.11
N GLY A 59 2.99 13.42 -0.75
CA GLY A 59 3.68 14.04 0.38
C GLY A 59 3.31 13.44 1.74
N VAL A 60 2.79 12.21 1.78
CA VAL A 60 2.68 11.46 3.04
C VAL A 60 4.08 11.28 3.61
N VAL A 61 4.27 11.44 4.93
CA VAL A 61 5.58 11.29 5.60
C VAL A 61 5.64 10.12 6.57
N ARG A 62 4.49 9.56 6.95
CA ARG A 62 4.37 8.39 7.84
C ARG A 62 3.24 7.48 7.41
N VAL A 63 3.48 6.17 7.42
CA VAL A 63 2.53 5.13 7.08
C VAL A 63 2.46 4.14 8.23
N VAL A 64 1.25 3.92 8.75
CA VAL A 64 0.99 2.99 9.85
C VAL A 64 0.08 1.89 9.34
N CYS A 65 0.58 0.66 9.37
CA CYS A 65 -0.13 -0.52 8.91
C CYS A 65 -0.54 -1.39 10.09
N ASN A 66 -1.76 -1.90 10.08
CA ASN A 66 -2.19 -2.86 11.09
C ASN A 66 -1.51 -4.22 10.88
N MET A 67 -1.45 -4.72 9.65
CA MET A 67 -0.96 -6.07 9.34
C MET A 67 -0.09 -6.12 8.08
N ASP A 68 0.80 -7.12 8.07
CA ASP A 68 1.74 -7.28 6.98
C ASP A 68 1.11 -7.98 5.77
N TYR A 69 1.61 -7.66 4.58
CA TYR A 69 1.23 -8.30 3.33
C TYR A 69 2.45 -9.03 2.78
N HIS A 70 2.31 -10.31 2.43
CA HIS A 70 3.44 -11.15 1.98
C HIS A 70 4.16 -10.62 0.72
N ALA A 71 3.57 -9.69 -0.02
CA ALA A 71 4.20 -9.01 -1.16
C ALA A 71 4.52 -7.52 -0.87
N GLY A 72 4.69 -7.16 0.39
CA GLY A 72 4.92 -5.79 0.87
C GLY A 72 6.38 -5.33 0.84
N ASP A 73 7.35 -6.23 0.63
CA ASP A 73 8.78 -5.93 0.81
C ASP A 73 9.24 -4.77 -0.08
N ARG A 74 8.87 -4.80 -1.37
CA ARG A 74 9.19 -3.70 -2.31
C ARG A 74 8.57 -2.36 -1.92
N SER A 75 7.43 -2.37 -1.23
CA SER A 75 6.82 -1.13 -0.73
C SER A 75 7.58 -0.61 0.47
N LYS A 76 8.06 -1.49 1.36
CA LYS A 76 8.85 -1.13 2.55
C LYS A 76 10.20 -0.53 2.14
N GLU A 77 10.89 -1.16 1.19
CA GLU A 77 12.12 -0.64 0.57
C GLU A 77 11.90 0.77 0.00
N LEU A 78 10.81 0.96 -0.75
CA LEU A 78 10.48 2.26 -1.33
C LEU A 78 10.20 3.33 -0.26
N PHE A 79 9.54 2.97 0.83
CA PHE A 79 9.33 3.88 1.95
C PHE A 79 10.65 4.27 2.63
N GLU A 80 11.56 3.32 2.82
CA GLU A 80 12.89 3.58 3.36
C GLU A 80 13.70 4.53 2.47
N GLU A 81 13.77 4.25 1.16
CA GLU A 81 14.46 5.09 0.18
C GLU A 81 13.89 6.52 0.13
N ALA A 82 12.57 6.66 0.28
CA ALA A 82 11.88 7.95 0.26
C ALA A 82 11.88 8.66 1.62
N GLY A 83 12.45 8.07 2.68
CA GLY A 83 12.47 8.66 4.02
C GLY A 83 11.11 8.69 4.72
N ILE A 84 10.19 7.80 4.33
CA ILE A 84 8.87 7.66 4.93
C ILE A 84 8.97 6.78 6.18
N GLN A 85 8.41 7.27 7.29
CA GLN A 85 8.32 6.47 8.51
C GLN A 85 7.27 5.37 8.35
N TYR A 86 7.69 4.11 8.32
CA TYR A 86 6.80 2.96 8.25
C TYR A 86 6.72 2.22 9.58
N GLU A 87 5.51 2.01 10.09
CA GLU A 87 5.25 1.26 11.31
C GLU A 87 4.22 0.15 11.08
N LEU A 88 4.50 -1.03 11.63
CA LEU A 88 3.57 -2.16 11.68
C LEU A 88 3.09 -2.33 13.12
N VAL A 89 1.78 -2.24 13.34
CA VAL A 89 1.18 -2.24 14.69
C VAL A 89 1.05 -3.66 15.24
N ASN A 90 0.61 -4.63 14.43
CA ASN A 90 0.51 -6.02 14.82
C ASN A 90 1.49 -6.88 14.00
N ASN A 91 2.38 -7.59 14.70
CA ASN A 91 3.26 -8.60 14.10
C ASN A 91 2.54 -9.94 13.85
N GLU A 92 1.23 -10.00 14.05
CA GLU A 92 0.43 -11.20 13.83
C GLU A 92 -0.16 -11.20 12.41
N THR A 93 0.09 -12.27 11.64
CA THR A 93 -0.52 -12.45 10.32
C THR A 93 -2.00 -12.78 10.49
N GLN A 94 -2.89 -12.05 9.80
CA GLN A 94 -4.32 -12.34 9.86
C GLN A 94 -4.62 -13.73 9.31
N LYS A 95 -5.10 -14.62 10.18
CA LYS A 95 -5.65 -15.91 9.77
C LYS A 95 -7.12 -15.72 9.40
N TYR A 96 -7.46 -15.90 8.13
CA TYR A 96 -8.85 -16.03 7.71
C TYR A 96 -9.26 -17.49 7.90
N SER A 97 -10.37 -17.73 8.60
CA SER A 97 -10.91 -19.06 8.86
C SER A 97 -11.55 -19.72 7.64
N ASP A 98 -11.86 -18.95 6.60
CA ASP A 98 -12.63 -19.40 5.44
C ASP A 98 -12.08 -18.83 4.12
N MET A 99 -10.99 -19.43 3.64
CA MET A 99 -10.68 -19.50 2.20
C MET A 99 -10.20 -20.90 1.85
#